data_AF-A0A0Q3LS84-F1
#
_entry.id   AF-A0A0Q3LS84-F1
#
_cell.length_a   1.000
_cell.length_b   1.000
_cell.length_c   1.000
_cell.angle_alpha   90.00
_cell.angle_beta   90.00
_cell.angle_gamma   90.00
#
_symmetry.space_group_name_H-M   'P 1'
#
loop_
_entity.id
_entity.type
_entity.pdbx_description
1 polymer ?
#
loop_
_entity_poly.entity_id
_entity_poly.type
_entity_poly.pdbx_seq_one_letter_code
_entity_poly.pdbx_strand_id
1 'polypeptide(L)'
;MKILLFLFFPFITFYAQTNDFPLKNQDFSKILLNENLGFDGKIADEKIDVRFTSVVKDLKKPEIYFVKGIYTTNGKTLSYEGKLTFNYVFNVKDLPDNLLIFGDFQLNGNQPDIDDGFFKGKFRIQTLKNENERGNFSSTTFKGIWKNLDSGKESDVWFSNFSHNDISKVIFK
;
A
#
# COMPACT_ATOMS: atom_id res chain seq x y z
N MET A 1 63.68 29.09 4.26
CA MET A 1 62.87 28.63 3.11
C MET A 1 61.52 28.18 3.66
N LYS A 2 60.42 28.90 3.39
CA LYS A 2 59.07 28.57 3.92
C LYS A 2 58.37 27.65 2.93
N ILE A 3 58.07 26.40 3.33
CA ILE A 3 57.30 25.45 2.53
C ILE A 3 55.84 25.59 2.96
N LEU A 4 55.00 26.11 2.06
CA LEU A 4 53.56 26.19 2.26
C LEU A 4 52.95 24.85 1.79
N LEU A 5 52.43 24.05 2.72
CA LEU A 5 51.76 22.80 2.41
C LEU A 5 50.32 23.11 1.97
N PHE A 6 50.01 22.99 0.68
CA PHE A 6 48.64 23.04 0.17
C PHE A 6 47.99 21.66 0.37
N LEU A 7 47.10 21.55 1.37
CA LEU A 7 46.21 20.42 1.54
C LEU A 7 45.12 20.46 0.45
N PHE A 8 45.30 19.67 -0.60
CA PHE A 8 44.23 19.38 -1.54
C PHE A 8 43.21 18.47 -0.84
N PHE A 9 42.09 19.05 -0.40
CA PHE A 9 40.93 18.26 -0.03
C PHE A 9 40.31 17.69 -1.32
N PRO A 10 40.23 16.36 -1.49
CA PRO A 10 39.41 15.82 -2.56
C PRO A 10 37.95 16.14 -2.21
N PHE A 11 37.34 17.02 -2.98
CA PHE A 11 35.88 17.15 -3.02
C PHE A 11 35.33 15.82 -3.52
N ILE A 12 35.08 14.90 -2.60
CA ILE A 12 34.20 13.76 -2.85
C ILE A 12 32.83 14.40 -3.04
N THR A 13 32.50 14.73 -4.29
CA THR A 13 31.14 15.03 -4.70
C THR A 13 30.35 13.75 -4.48
N PHE A 14 29.76 13.62 -3.29
CA PHE A 14 28.63 12.73 -3.09
C PHE A 14 27.56 13.22 -4.05
N TYR A 15 27.46 12.57 -5.21
CA TYR A 15 26.23 12.56 -5.97
C TYR A 15 25.19 11.97 -5.02
N ALA A 16 24.48 12.86 -4.33
CA ALA A 16 23.21 12.51 -3.73
C ALA A 16 22.34 12.06 -4.89
N GLN A 17 22.31 10.74 -5.11
CA GLN A 17 21.36 10.10 -5.99
C GLN A 17 20.02 10.64 -5.54
N THR A 18 19.38 11.46 -6.37
CA THR A 18 18.03 11.94 -6.12
C THR A 18 17.21 10.68 -5.85
N ASN A 19 16.69 10.55 -4.63
CA ASN A 19 15.91 9.41 -4.14
C ASN A 19 14.55 9.37 -4.88
N ASP A 20 14.58 9.27 -6.20
CA ASP A 20 13.40 9.07 -7.01
C ASP A 20 12.78 7.74 -6.62
N PHE A 21 11.46 7.76 -6.38
CA PHE A 21 10.71 6.55 -6.09
C PHE A 21 11.01 5.47 -7.14
N PRO A 22 11.53 4.29 -6.75
CA PRO A 22 12.11 3.32 -7.67
C PRO A 22 11.10 2.74 -8.68
N LEU A 23 9.80 2.95 -8.47
CA LEU A 23 8.73 2.44 -9.32
C LEU A 23 7.98 3.54 -10.07
N LYS A 24 8.60 4.73 -10.25
CA LYS A 24 7.92 5.87 -10.90
C LYS A 24 7.34 5.55 -12.28
N ASN A 25 7.93 4.62 -13.01
CA ASN A 25 7.48 4.21 -14.35
C ASN A 25 6.54 2.99 -14.36
N GLN A 26 6.31 2.35 -13.22
CA GLN A 26 5.48 1.14 -13.14
C GLN A 26 4.05 1.50 -12.71
N ASP A 27 3.07 0.72 -13.14
CA ASP A 27 1.67 0.91 -12.72
C ASP A 27 1.11 -0.32 -12.02
N PHE A 28 0.75 -0.15 -10.74
CA PHE A 28 0.14 -1.18 -9.90
C PHE A 28 -1.38 -1.12 -9.86
N SER A 29 -2.02 -0.23 -10.62
CA SER A 29 -3.48 -0.05 -10.60
C SER A 29 -4.24 -1.36 -10.84
N LYS A 30 -3.76 -2.21 -11.76
CA LYS A 30 -4.36 -3.53 -12.03
C LYS A 30 -4.31 -4.49 -10.83
N ILE A 31 -3.18 -4.52 -10.11
CA ILE A 31 -3.02 -5.33 -8.90
C ILE A 31 -3.98 -4.84 -7.81
N LEU A 32 -4.05 -3.52 -7.63
CA LEU A 32 -4.90 -2.89 -6.63
C LEU A 32 -6.38 -3.10 -6.92
N LEU A 33 -6.82 -2.98 -8.19
CA LEU A 33 -8.20 -3.28 -8.59
C LEU A 33 -8.56 -4.75 -8.37
N ASN A 34 -7.58 -5.66 -8.37
CA ASN A 34 -7.76 -7.09 -8.16
C ASN A 34 -8.89 -7.67 -9.03
N GLU A 35 -8.95 -7.27 -10.31
CA GLU A 35 -9.99 -7.68 -11.26
C GLU A 35 -11.44 -7.47 -10.77
N ASN A 36 -11.65 -6.54 -9.82
CA ASN A 36 -12.92 -6.32 -9.11
C ASN A 36 -13.40 -7.51 -8.26
N LEU A 37 -12.55 -8.51 -8.00
CA LEU A 37 -12.86 -9.68 -7.17
C LEU A 37 -12.96 -9.34 -5.67
N GLY A 38 -12.40 -8.19 -5.26
CA GLY A 38 -12.45 -7.72 -3.87
C GLY A 38 -11.33 -8.28 -2.99
N PHE A 39 -11.38 -7.93 -1.72
CA PHE A 39 -10.42 -8.29 -0.69
C PHE A 39 -11.18 -8.71 0.57
N ASP A 40 -10.99 -9.95 0.98
CA ASP A 40 -11.63 -10.50 2.17
C ASP A 40 -10.78 -10.19 3.41
N GLY A 41 -11.44 -9.92 4.53
CA GLY A 41 -10.75 -9.51 5.73
C GLY A 41 -11.59 -9.55 6.99
N LYS A 42 -11.08 -8.88 8.04
CA LYS A 42 -11.79 -8.69 9.31
C LYS A 42 -11.60 -7.29 9.90
N ILE A 43 -12.62 -6.80 10.60
CA ILE A 43 -12.56 -5.68 11.57
C ILE A 43 -13.03 -6.23 12.92
N ALA A 44 -12.21 -6.17 13.97
CA ALA A 44 -12.59 -6.69 15.30
C ALA A 44 -13.30 -8.07 15.27
N ASP A 45 -12.76 -9.00 14.48
CA ASP A 45 -13.29 -10.34 14.19
C ASP A 45 -14.53 -10.46 13.28
N GLU A 46 -15.19 -9.36 12.94
CA GLU A 46 -16.27 -9.32 11.97
C GLU A 46 -15.73 -9.38 10.54
N LYS A 47 -16.36 -10.17 9.67
CA LYS A 47 -15.93 -10.31 8.27
C LYS A 47 -16.18 -9.02 7.49
N ILE A 48 -15.21 -8.65 6.66
CA ILE A 48 -15.34 -7.56 5.71
C ILE A 48 -14.97 -8.00 4.29
N ASP A 49 -15.63 -7.41 3.30
CA ASP A 49 -15.26 -7.47 1.88
C ASP A 49 -15.00 -6.04 1.39
N VAL A 50 -13.78 -5.77 0.94
CA VAL A 50 -13.35 -4.46 0.45
C VAL A 50 -13.10 -4.54 -1.06
N ARG A 51 -13.70 -3.63 -1.83
CA ARG A 51 -13.53 -3.58 -3.29
C ARG A 51 -13.12 -2.20 -3.75
N PHE A 52 -12.01 -2.10 -4.47
CA PHE A 52 -11.65 -0.87 -5.17
C PHE A 52 -12.41 -0.81 -6.50
N THR A 53 -13.16 0.27 -6.72
CA THR A 53 -13.88 0.52 -7.98
C THR A 53 -13.14 1.50 -8.89
N SER A 54 -12.20 2.26 -8.33
CA SER A 54 -11.32 3.16 -9.08
C SER A 54 -9.96 3.23 -8.39
N VAL A 55 -8.91 3.15 -9.20
CA VAL A 55 -7.51 3.32 -8.77
C VAL A 55 -6.83 4.20 -9.80
N VAL A 56 -6.33 5.37 -9.38
CA VAL A 56 -5.73 6.37 -10.26
C VAL A 56 -4.37 6.78 -9.69
N LYS A 57 -3.31 6.52 -10.44
CA LYS A 57 -1.95 6.96 -10.10
C LYS A 57 -1.81 8.48 -10.27
N ASP A 58 -1.19 9.15 -9.31
CA ASP A 58 -0.85 10.57 -9.42
C ASP A 58 0.35 10.75 -10.36
N LEU A 59 0.16 11.51 -11.45
CA LEU A 59 1.21 11.78 -12.42
C LEU A 59 2.31 12.70 -11.89
N LYS A 60 2.03 13.51 -10.87
CA LYS A 60 3.00 14.41 -10.23
C LYS A 60 3.76 13.74 -9.08
N LYS A 61 3.12 12.74 -8.45
CA LYS A 61 3.66 11.98 -7.31
C LYS A 61 3.43 10.49 -7.55
N PRO A 62 4.28 9.84 -8.37
CA PRO A 62 4.02 8.49 -8.86
C PRO A 62 4.00 7.39 -7.79
N GLU A 63 4.40 7.71 -6.56
CA GLU A 63 4.23 6.89 -5.37
C GLU A 63 2.81 6.93 -4.78
N ILE A 64 1.97 7.89 -5.19
CA ILE A 64 0.61 8.08 -4.68
C ILE A 64 -0.42 7.55 -5.66
N TYR A 65 -1.38 6.81 -5.12
CA TYR A 65 -2.56 6.31 -5.83
C TYR A 65 -3.81 6.79 -5.12
N PHE A 66 -4.71 7.47 -5.82
CA PHE A 66 -6.03 7.82 -5.34
C PHE A 66 -6.98 6.65 -5.61
N VAL A 67 -7.75 6.27 -4.59
CA VAL A 67 -8.63 5.10 -4.66
C VAL A 67 -10.04 5.45 -4.24
N LYS A 68 -11.01 4.79 -4.87
CA LYS A 68 -12.42 4.78 -4.47
C LYS A 68 -12.92 3.35 -4.45
N GLY A 69 -13.90 3.08 -3.62
CA GLY A 69 -14.42 1.74 -3.49
C GLY A 69 -15.61 1.62 -2.58
N ILE A 70 -15.95 0.37 -2.28
CA ILE A 70 -16.98 -0.01 -1.33
C ILE A 70 -16.40 -1.04 -0.37
N TYR A 71 -16.88 -1.04 0.87
CA TYR A 71 -16.66 -2.13 1.80
C TYR A 71 -18.00 -2.61 2.34
N THR A 72 -18.13 -3.92 2.54
CA THR A 72 -19.30 -4.54 3.14
C THR A 72 -18.93 -5.13 4.49
N THR A 73 -19.67 -4.74 5.53
CA THR A 73 -19.56 -5.31 6.89
C THR A 73 -20.96 -5.50 7.46
N ASN A 74 -21.21 -6.62 8.15
CA ASN A 74 -22.53 -6.94 8.73
C ASN A 74 -23.72 -6.76 7.76
N GLY A 75 -23.53 -7.07 6.47
CA GLY A 75 -24.54 -6.92 5.43
C GLY A 75 -24.82 -5.48 4.97
N LYS A 76 -24.13 -4.49 5.55
CA LYS A 76 -24.18 -3.09 5.11
C LYS A 76 -23.01 -2.81 4.18
N THR A 77 -23.28 -2.15 3.05
CA THR A 77 -22.25 -1.72 2.10
C THR A 77 -22.11 -0.21 2.14
N LEU A 78 -20.89 0.26 2.37
CA LEU A 78 -20.53 1.66 2.51
C LEU A 78 -19.45 2.02 1.48
N SER A 79 -19.51 3.23 0.94
CA SER A 79 -18.49 3.74 0.02
C SER A 79 -17.34 4.41 0.75
N TYR A 80 -16.13 4.31 0.21
CA TYR A 80 -14.97 5.03 0.69
C TYR A 80 -14.19 5.70 -0.44
N GLU A 81 -13.39 6.69 -0.06
CA GLU A 81 -12.31 7.21 -0.90
C GLU A 81 -11.03 7.39 -0.09
N GLY A 82 -9.89 7.41 -0.76
CA GLY A 82 -8.63 7.48 -0.04
C GLY A 82 -7.41 7.55 -0.93
N LYS A 83 -6.28 7.25 -0.30
CA LYS A 83 -4.98 7.19 -0.96
C LYS A 83 -4.16 6.02 -0.47
N LEU A 84 -3.38 5.46 -1.38
CA LEU A 84 -2.28 4.54 -1.10
C LEU A 84 -0.96 5.26 -1.40
N THR A 85 0.05 5.06 -0.58
CA THR A 85 1.39 5.63 -0.74
C THR A 85 2.42 4.53 -0.72
N PHE A 86 3.09 4.32 -1.83
CA PHE A 86 4.11 3.29 -2.00
C PHE A 86 5.45 3.80 -1.46
N ASN A 87 6.06 3.05 -0.54
CA ASN A 87 7.25 3.52 0.19
C ASN A 87 8.51 2.76 -0.19
N TYR A 88 8.43 1.43 -0.26
CA TYR A 88 9.61 0.57 -0.40
C TYR A 88 9.40 -0.58 -1.36
N VAL A 89 10.51 -1.02 -1.96
CA VAL A 89 10.58 -2.16 -2.86
C VAL A 89 11.81 -2.98 -2.55
N PHE A 90 11.63 -4.29 -2.50
CA PHE A 90 12.69 -5.24 -2.28
C PHE A 90 12.60 -6.37 -3.30
N ASN A 91 13.75 -6.84 -3.78
CA ASN A 91 13.83 -8.14 -4.42
C ASN A 91 13.64 -9.22 -3.36
N VAL A 92 12.91 -10.29 -3.68
CA VAL A 92 12.77 -11.42 -2.76
C VAL A 92 14.02 -12.29 -2.83
N LYS A 93 14.60 -12.60 -1.67
CA LYS A 93 15.75 -13.52 -1.59
C LYS A 93 15.34 -14.90 -2.10
N ASP A 94 16.18 -15.53 -2.90
CA ASP A 94 15.98 -16.87 -3.46
C ASP A 94 14.80 -17.00 -4.46
N LEU A 95 14.09 -15.90 -4.75
CA LEU A 95 13.04 -15.80 -5.76
C LEU A 95 13.32 -14.58 -6.67
N PRO A 96 14.24 -14.72 -7.64
CA PRO A 96 14.80 -13.61 -8.40
C PRO A 96 13.77 -12.86 -9.24
N ASP A 97 12.67 -13.50 -9.60
CA ASP A 97 11.59 -12.90 -10.40
C ASP A 97 10.52 -12.22 -9.55
N ASN A 98 10.63 -12.27 -8.22
CA ASN A 98 9.62 -11.73 -7.31
C ASN A 98 10.06 -10.39 -6.71
N LEU A 99 9.07 -9.52 -6.54
CA LEU A 99 9.15 -8.25 -5.85
C LEU A 99 8.29 -8.25 -4.60
N LEU A 100 8.77 -7.53 -3.61
CA LEU A 100 8.04 -7.20 -2.41
C LEU A 100 7.94 -5.69 -2.26
N ILE A 101 6.71 -5.19 -2.22
CA ILE A 101 6.40 -3.77 -2.21
C ILE A 101 5.66 -3.47 -0.92
N PHE A 102 6.00 -2.35 -0.29
CA PHE A 102 5.37 -1.87 0.93
C PHE A 102 4.88 -0.45 0.77
N GLY A 103 3.79 -0.13 1.45
CA GLY A 103 3.27 1.23 1.51
C GLY A 103 2.30 1.44 2.65
N ASP A 104 1.78 2.65 2.73
CA ASP A 104 0.75 3.04 3.69
C ASP A 104 -0.58 3.29 2.96
N PHE A 105 -1.70 3.10 3.66
CA PHE A 105 -3.02 3.39 3.14
C PHE A 105 -3.82 4.25 4.10
N GLN A 106 -4.73 5.05 3.54
CA GLN A 106 -5.70 5.85 4.25
C GLN A 106 -7.00 5.88 3.46
N LEU A 107 -8.09 5.34 4.00
CA LEU A 107 -9.42 5.31 3.40
C LEU A 107 -10.42 5.98 4.35
N ASN A 108 -11.26 6.86 3.82
CA ASN A 108 -12.32 7.54 4.55
C ASN A 108 -13.67 7.03 4.03
N GLY A 109 -14.54 6.60 4.93
CA GLY A 109 -15.97 6.43 4.65
C GLY A 109 -16.59 7.77 4.26
N ASN A 110 -17.54 7.74 3.32
CA ASN A 110 -18.15 8.91 2.73
C ASN A 110 -19.68 8.96 2.91
N GLN A 111 -20.28 8.20 3.83
CA GLN A 111 -21.73 8.14 3.97
C GLN A 111 -22.22 8.79 5.28
N PRO A 112 -22.92 9.93 5.21
CA PRO A 112 -23.21 10.81 6.36
C PRO A 112 -24.14 10.22 7.45
N ASP A 113 -24.69 9.01 7.27
CA ASP A 113 -25.78 8.50 8.12
C ASP A 113 -25.49 7.13 8.79
N ILE A 114 -24.35 6.48 8.54
CA ILE A 114 -24.07 5.12 9.06
C ILE A 114 -22.58 4.87 9.31
N ASP A 115 -22.20 4.68 10.59
CA ASP A 115 -20.97 4.02 11.06
C ASP A 115 -19.73 4.34 10.21
N ASP A 116 -19.57 5.63 9.88
CA ASP A 116 -18.59 6.06 8.90
C ASP A 116 -17.19 5.81 9.47
N GLY A 117 -16.36 5.14 8.67
CA GLY A 117 -15.15 4.49 9.15
C GLY A 117 -13.90 5.09 8.53
N PHE A 118 -12.91 5.39 9.36
CA PHE A 118 -11.58 5.76 8.92
C PHE A 118 -10.65 4.55 9.00
N PHE A 119 -10.12 4.12 7.85
CA PHE A 119 -9.13 3.06 7.78
C PHE A 119 -7.74 3.66 7.55
N LYS A 120 -6.77 3.25 8.36
CA LYS A 120 -5.37 3.65 8.15
C LYS A 120 -4.43 2.53 8.53
N GLY A 121 -3.41 2.31 7.73
CA GLY A 121 -2.40 1.30 8.03
C GLY A 121 -1.38 1.13 6.95
N LYS A 122 -0.90 -0.11 6.83
CA LYS A 122 0.16 -0.55 5.93
C LYS A 122 -0.35 -1.59 4.97
N PHE A 123 0.21 -1.61 3.78
CA PHE A 123 -0.04 -2.64 2.80
C PHE A 123 1.25 -3.26 2.29
N ARG A 124 1.13 -4.50 1.83
CA ARG A 124 2.19 -5.29 1.23
C ARG A 124 1.67 -5.90 -0.06
N ILE A 125 2.46 -5.81 -1.12
CA ILE A 125 2.23 -6.52 -2.38
C ILE A 125 3.42 -7.43 -2.62
N GLN A 126 3.14 -8.71 -2.86
CA GLN A 126 4.09 -9.66 -3.43
C GLN A 126 3.66 -9.97 -4.86
N THR A 127 4.53 -9.73 -5.84
CA THR A 127 4.19 -9.91 -7.26
C THR A 127 5.43 -10.23 -8.09
N LEU A 128 5.24 -10.56 -9.36
CA LEU A 128 6.33 -10.78 -10.32
C LEU A 128 6.94 -9.46 -10.81
N LYS A 129 8.22 -9.47 -11.17
CA LYS A 129 8.92 -8.35 -11.81
C LYS A 129 8.32 -8.02 -13.17
N ASN A 130 7.92 -9.02 -13.93
CA ASN A 130 7.33 -8.88 -15.25
C ASN A 130 5.92 -8.29 -15.17
N GLU A 131 5.73 -7.07 -15.66
CA GLU A 131 4.46 -6.32 -15.57
C GLU A 131 3.28 -7.04 -16.24
N ASN A 132 3.54 -7.78 -17.31
CA ASN A 132 2.51 -8.49 -18.06
C ASN A 132 1.89 -9.66 -17.27
N GLU A 133 2.57 -10.12 -16.22
CA GLU A 133 2.16 -11.28 -15.42
C GLU A 133 1.69 -10.89 -14.01
N ARG A 134 1.77 -9.61 -13.64
CA ARG A 134 1.50 -9.16 -12.26
C ARG A 134 0.04 -9.34 -11.81
N GLY A 135 -0.91 -9.14 -12.73
CA GLY A 135 -2.35 -9.21 -12.40
C GLY A 135 -2.76 -10.57 -11.86
N ASN A 136 -2.28 -11.64 -12.50
CA ASN A 136 -2.68 -13.02 -12.18
C ASN A 136 -1.91 -13.62 -10.99
N PHE A 137 -0.75 -13.04 -10.65
CA PHE A 137 0.18 -13.58 -9.66
C PHE A 137 0.60 -12.52 -8.63
N SER A 138 -0.37 -11.82 -8.05
CA SER A 138 -0.12 -10.87 -6.97
C SER A 138 -0.88 -11.23 -5.71
N SER A 139 -0.16 -11.25 -4.59
CA SER A 139 -0.73 -11.35 -3.25
C SER A 139 -0.62 -9.98 -2.59
N THR A 140 -1.77 -9.38 -2.29
CA THR A 140 -1.88 -8.06 -1.69
C THR A 140 -2.56 -8.20 -0.34
N THR A 141 -1.99 -7.54 0.67
CA THR A 141 -2.49 -7.58 2.05
C THR A 141 -2.40 -6.21 2.67
N PHE A 142 -3.47 -5.81 3.36
CA PHE A 142 -3.60 -4.59 4.12
C PHE A 142 -3.77 -4.93 5.60
N LYS A 143 -3.15 -4.15 6.48
CA LYS A 143 -3.33 -4.25 7.93
C LYS A 143 -3.22 -2.88 8.57
N GLY A 144 -4.09 -2.58 9.52
CA GLY A 144 -4.11 -1.29 10.18
C GLY A 144 -5.17 -1.19 11.25
N ILE A 145 -5.65 0.04 11.44
CA ILE A 145 -6.71 0.39 12.36
C ILE A 145 -7.90 0.89 11.57
N TRP A 146 -9.08 0.43 11.94
CA TRP A 146 -10.35 1.03 11.60
C TRP A 146 -10.84 1.83 12.79
N LYS A 147 -11.24 3.07 12.55
CA LYS A 147 -11.80 3.97 13.55
C LYS A 147 -13.21 4.35 13.15
N ASN A 148 -14.17 4.05 14.01
CA ASN A 148 -15.54 4.54 13.87
C ASN A 148 -15.56 6.04 14.18
N LEU A 149 -16.03 6.87 13.25
CA LEU A 149 -16.01 8.33 13.41
C LEU A 149 -17.02 8.83 14.46
N ASP A 150 -18.15 8.13 14.63
CA ASP A 150 -19.22 8.52 15.56
C ASP A 150 -18.84 8.26 17.03
N SER A 151 -18.32 7.07 17.31
CA SER A 151 -17.95 6.61 18.66
C SER A 151 -16.47 6.86 19.00
N GLY A 152 -15.63 7.14 18.01
CA GLY A 152 -14.18 7.25 18.16
C GLY A 152 -13.47 5.93 18.46
N LYS A 153 -14.20 4.80 18.53
CA LYS A 153 -13.64 3.48 18.85
C LYS A 153 -12.72 3.00 17.73
N GLU A 154 -11.58 2.45 18.13
CA GLU A 154 -10.58 1.87 17.23
C GLU A 154 -10.58 0.34 17.32
N SER A 155 -10.41 -0.31 16.18
CA SER A 155 -10.38 -1.76 16.02
C SER A 155 -9.28 -2.15 15.02
N ASP A 156 -8.64 -3.29 15.27
CA ASP A 156 -7.72 -3.86 14.28
C ASP A 156 -8.48 -4.27 13.02
N VAL A 157 -7.89 -3.95 11.86
CA VAL A 157 -8.41 -4.33 10.55
C VAL A 157 -7.32 -4.97 9.70
N TRP A 158 -7.69 -5.99 8.94
CA TRP A 158 -6.87 -6.51 7.85
C TRP A 158 -7.75 -7.03 6.72
N PHE A 159 -7.24 -7.00 5.48
CA PHE A 159 -7.91 -7.57 4.31
C PHE A 159 -6.89 -7.95 3.22
N SER A 160 -7.19 -8.97 2.41
CA SER A 160 -6.30 -9.49 1.36
C SER A 160 -7.06 -10.12 0.20
N ASN A 161 -6.42 -10.24 -0.96
CA ASN A 161 -6.99 -10.92 -2.13
C ASN A 161 -6.75 -12.44 -2.12
N PHE A 162 -6.44 -13.01 -0.95
CA PHE A 162 -6.24 -14.44 -0.72
C PHE A 162 -6.55 -14.76 0.75
N SER A 163 -6.80 -16.03 1.05
CA SER A 163 -7.05 -16.47 2.42
C SER A 163 -5.76 -16.52 3.22
N HIS A 164 -5.67 -15.72 4.29
CA HIS A 164 -4.62 -15.85 5.29
C HIS A 164 -5.04 -16.83 6.38
N ASN A 165 -4.20 -17.85 6.63
CA ASN A 165 -4.35 -18.70 7.81
C ASN A 165 -3.85 -18.00 9.08
N ASP A 166 -2.96 -17.01 8.95
CA ASP A 166 -2.35 -16.29 10.07
C ASP A 166 -1.76 -14.94 9.64
N ILE A 167 -2.54 -13.86 9.77
CA ILE A 167 -2.12 -12.49 9.41
C ILE A 167 -0.95 -11.98 10.28
N SER A 168 -0.73 -12.55 11.46
CA SER A 168 0.34 -12.12 12.36
C SER A 168 1.74 -12.42 11.80
N LYS A 169 1.84 -13.40 10.89
CA LYS A 169 3.09 -13.79 10.22
C LYS A 169 3.43 -12.92 9.02
N VAL A 170 2.52 -12.03 8.60
CA VAL A 170 2.78 -11.11 7.49
C VAL A 170 3.59 -9.93 8.01
N ILE A 171 4.77 -9.74 7.42
CA ILE A 171 5.64 -8.61 7.75
C ILE A 171 5.10 -7.36 7.05
N PHE A 172 5.01 -6.26 7.81
CA PHE A 172 4.74 -4.91 7.31
C PHE A 172 5.91 -4.01 7.69
N LYS A 173 6.23 -3.01 6.86
CA LYS A 173 7.26 -2.00 7.12
C LYS A 173 6.65 -0.62 7.22
#